data_AF-A0A413Q4L2-F1
#
_entry.id   AF-A0A413Q4L2-F1
#
_cell.length_a   1.000
_cell.length_b   1.000
_cell.length_c   1.000
_cell.angle_alpha   90.00
_cell.angle_beta   90.00
_cell.angle_gamma   90.00
#
_symmetry.space_group_name_H-M   'P 1'
#
loop_
_entity.id
_entity.type
_entity.pdbx_description
1 polymer ?
#
loop_
_entity_poly.entity_id
_entity_poly.type
_entity_poly.pdbx_seq_one_letter_code
_entity_poly.pdbx_strand_id
1 'polypeptide(L)'
;MKPFNSDKEIKEYIEKSIESIKVLEECRLYSEEQLQFTEEVMRVRNSTEWLIRINKVINNFIYAISRSYAYAVKMNWPLEETENSQMYAYYFEDAVYRNIVLWDLLRQFINEFFKCGYDKDREISIFSFLNDPVVRRKLGNSEVKKLRKYLNCADHQEVRTKLRNQFTHSLDGTSSYLFHRNNNGKIQADMGNVFPKHPYENIVYVLDDIKKYLKFAELYVSKLENFLIENIMMVTVECNMKCGKVAEDIEPWSINNLKDKAEQILVPCENSCEYAIDYKACKVCKPIFVKYCRINEENKKYKGKIELQMSYEEMKEKFGEDATIS
;
A
#
# COMPACT_ATOMS: atom_id res chain seq x y z
N MET A 1 -7.51 23.58 -5.71
CA MET A 1 -6.17 24.11 -5.34
C MET A 1 -6.23 24.97 -4.07
N LYS A 2 -5.22 24.86 -3.20
CA LYS A 2 -5.10 25.69 -1.99
C LYS A 2 -4.68 27.13 -2.40
N PRO A 3 -5.29 28.18 -1.84
CA PRO A 3 -4.81 29.54 -2.06
C PRO A 3 -3.49 29.75 -1.31
N PHE A 4 -2.53 30.40 -1.97
CA PHE A 4 -1.25 30.81 -1.39
C PHE A 4 -1.16 32.34 -1.45
N ASN A 5 -0.59 32.96 -0.42
CA ASN A 5 -0.51 34.41 -0.31
C ASN A 5 0.81 34.98 -0.86
N SER A 6 1.81 34.12 -1.10
CA SER A 6 3.09 34.53 -1.69
C SER A 6 3.82 33.37 -2.38
N ASP A 7 4.73 33.69 -3.29
CA ASP A 7 5.60 32.72 -3.95
C ASP A 7 6.48 31.95 -2.95
N LYS A 8 6.86 32.60 -1.85
CA LYS A 8 7.63 31.96 -0.77
C LYS A 8 6.84 30.82 -0.11
N GLU A 9 5.56 31.06 0.17
CA GLU A 9 4.67 30.02 0.71
C GLU A 9 4.53 28.82 -0.24
N ILE A 10 4.46 29.08 -1.55
CA ILE A 10 4.35 28.03 -2.56
C ILE A 10 5.64 27.19 -2.61
N LYS A 11 6.82 27.85 -2.61
CA LYS A 11 8.13 27.17 -2.62
C LYS A 11 8.31 26.29 -1.38
N GLU A 12 8.06 26.85 -0.20
CA GLU A 12 8.10 26.09 1.05
C GLU A 12 7.12 24.91 1.06
N TYR A 13 5.93 25.10 0.48
CA TYR A 13 4.96 24.02 0.34
C TYR A 13 5.48 22.92 -0.57
N ILE A 14 6.05 23.26 -1.74
CA ILE A 14 6.60 22.29 -2.70
C ILE A 14 7.73 21.49 -2.07
N GLU A 15 8.69 22.16 -1.43
CA GLU A 15 9.85 21.53 -0.78
C GLU A 15 9.40 20.54 0.30
N LYS A 16 8.58 21.00 1.25
CA LYS A 16 8.01 20.13 2.30
C LYS A 16 7.19 18.99 1.71
N SER A 17 6.49 19.24 0.59
CA SER A 17 5.67 18.23 -0.06
C SER A 17 6.52 17.13 -0.67
N ILE A 18 7.60 17.46 -1.38
CA ILE A 18 8.53 16.50 -1.97
C ILE A 18 9.20 15.67 -0.87
N GLU A 19 9.72 16.32 0.18
CA GLU A 19 10.35 15.65 1.33
C GLU A 19 9.37 14.72 2.09
N SER A 20 8.08 15.04 2.07
CA SER A 20 7.06 14.22 2.75
C SER A 20 6.69 12.94 2.00
N ILE A 21 7.07 12.79 0.73
CA ILE A 21 6.73 11.60 -0.06
C ILE A 21 7.58 10.43 0.43
N LYS A 22 6.91 9.42 0.98
CA LYS A 22 7.53 8.17 1.44
C LYS A 22 7.10 7.02 0.54
N VAL A 23 7.98 6.02 0.46
CA VAL A 23 7.66 4.72 -0.13
C VAL A 23 6.70 3.95 0.78
N LEU A 24 5.94 3.05 0.19
CA LEU A 24 4.99 2.19 0.89
C LEU A 24 5.72 1.01 1.56
N GLU A 25 5.16 0.51 2.66
CA GLU A 25 5.65 -0.70 3.31
C GLU A 25 5.47 -1.91 2.37
N GLU A 26 6.53 -2.69 2.14
CA GLU A 26 6.51 -3.73 1.10
C GLU A 26 5.93 -5.08 1.55
N CYS A 27 5.46 -5.20 2.80
CA CYS A 27 4.82 -6.41 3.35
C CYS A 27 5.55 -7.72 2.93
N ARG A 28 6.89 -7.69 2.94
CA ARG A 28 7.70 -8.80 2.43
C ARG A 28 7.53 -10.03 3.32
N LEU A 29 7.50 -11.19 2.67
CA LEU A 29 7.44 -12.49 3.33
C LEU A 29 8.86 -12.96 3.65
N TYR A 30 9.04 -13.51 4.85
CA TYR A 30 10.27 -14.20 5.22
C TYR A 30 10.41 -15.53 4.46
N SER A 31 11.63 -16.07 4.41
CA SER A 31 11.92 -17.31 3.66
C SER A 31 11.02 -18.47 4.10
N GLU A 32 10.79 -18.59 5.41
CA GLU A 32 9.96 -19.61 6.04
C GLU A 32 8.48 -19.44 5.67
N GLU A 33 8.00 -18.21 5.58
CA GLU A 33 6.63 -17.90 5.13
C GLU A 33 6.44 -18.19 3.64
N GLN A 34 7.48 -18.01 2.82
CA GLN A 34 7.45 -18.32 1.39
C GLN A 34 7.41 -19.81 1.09
N LEU A 35 7.90 -20.66 1.99
CA LEU A 35 7.85 -22.12 1.86
C LEU A 35 6.44 -22.69 2.06
N GLN A 36 5.50 -21.90 2.59
CA GLN A 36 4.11 -22.29 2.66
C GLN A 36 3.50 -22.30 1.25
N PHE A 37 3.26 -23.48 0.68
CA PHE A 37 2.66 -23.64 -0.66
C PHE A 37 1.13 -23.46 -0.65
N THR A 38 0.64 -22.32 -0.15
CA THR A 38 -0.80 -21.99 -0.12
C THR A 38 -1.16 -20.94 -1.16
N GLU A 39 -2.42 -20.93 -1.59
CA GLU A 39 -2.93 -19.92 -2.53
C GLU A 39 -2.86 -18.50 -1.94
N GLU A 40 -2.92 -18.39 -0.60
CA GLU A 40 -2.83 -17.12 0.12
C GLU A 40 -1.43 -16.53 0.08
N VAL A 41 -0.39 -17.37 0.24
CA VAL A 41 1.01 -16.96 0.12
C VAL A 41 1.31 -16.48 -1.30
N MET A 42 0.81 -17.19 -2.32
CA MET A 42 0.95 -16.77 -3.72
C MET A 42 0.27 -15.42 -4.00
N ARG A 43 -0.92 -15.21 -3.43
CA ARG A 43 -1.65 -13.94 -3.50
C ARG A 43 -0.85 -12.80 -2.87
N VAL A 44 -0.28 -13.00 -1.68
CA VAL A 44 0.53 -11.97 -1.01
C VAL A 44 1.81 -11.71 -1.79
N ARG A 45 2.52 -12.74 -2.25
CA ARG A 45 3.73 -12.60 -3.07
C ARG A 45 3.49 -11.76 -4.32
N ASN A 46 2.42 -12.08 -5.07
CA ASN A 46 2.06 -11.30 -6.26
C ASN A 46 1.70 -9.84 -5.91
N SER A 47 1.03 -9.63 -4.78
CA SER A 47 0.68 -8.28 -4.30
C SER A 47 1.93 -7.48 -3.91
N THR A 48 2.86 -8.09 -3.17
CA THR A 48 4.16 -7.51 -2.79
C THR A 48 4.99 -7.11 -4.01
N GLU A 49 5.02 -7.94 -5.06
CA GLU A 49 5.72 -7.61 -6.31
C GLU A 49 5.16 -6.31 -6.94
N TRP A 50 3.85 -6.10 -6.91
CA TRP A 50 3.26 -4.85 -7.38
C TRP A 50 3.60 -3.66 -6.46
N LEU A 51 3.70 -3.86 -5.14
CA LEU A 51 4.16 -2.82 -4.22
C LEU A 51 5.62 -2.41 -4.48
N ILE A 52 6.51 -3.37 -4.73
CA ILE A 52 7.91 -3.10 -5.12
C ILE A 52 7.96 -2.26 -6.40
N ARG A 53 7.14 -2.60 -7.41
CA ARG A 53 7.04 -1.82 -8.65
C ARG A 53 6.50 -0.41 -8.41
N ILE A 54 5.47 -0.27 -7.57
CA ILE A 54 4.92 1.02 -7.16
C ILE A 54 6.00 1.88 -6.49
N ASN A 55 6.74 1.32 -5.53
CA ASN A 55 7.83 2.02 -4.84
C ASN A 55 8.94 2.48 -5.77
N LYS A 56 9.31 1.64 -6.75
CA LYS A 56 10.26 2.03 -7.80
C LYS A 56 9.75 3.23 -8.61
N VAL A 57 8.48 3.24 -8.97
CA VAL A 57 7.87 4.37 -9.69
C VAL A 57 7.75 5.62 -8.80
N ILE A 58 7.46 5.48 -7.50
CA ILE A 58 7.47 6.60 -6.54
C ILE A 58 8.86 7.23 -6.47
N ASN A 59 9.93 6.44 -6.37
CA ASN A 59 11.30 6.97 -6.35
C ASN A 59 11.64 7.73 -7.63
N ASN A 60 11.26 7.17 -8.79
CA ASN A 60 11.45 7.85 -10.07
C ASN A 60 10.63 9.14 -10.16
N PHE A 61 9.40 9.13 -9.65
CA PHE A 61 8.55 10.32 -9.55
C PHE A 61 9.21 11.40 -8.69
N ILE A 62 9.71 11.05 -7.50
CA ILE A 62 10.39 11.97 -6.58
C ILE A 62 11.58 12.61 -7.30
N TYR A 63 12.38 11.81 -8.01
CA TYR A 63 13.51 12.31 -8.79
C TYR A 63 13.05 13.31 -9.86
N ALA A 64 12.08 12.92 -10.70
CA ALA A 64 11.56 13.76 -11.78
C ALA A 64 10.99 15.10 -11.25
N ILE A 65 10.14 15.06 -10.21
CA ILE A 65 9.54 16.28 -9.67
C ILE A 65 10.57 17.18 -8.99
N SER A 66 11.59 16.61 -8.33
CA SER A 66 12.67 17.38 -7.70
C SER A 66 13.54 18.09 -8.72
N ARG A 67 13.86 17.41 -9.83
CA ARG A 67 14.59 18.01 -10.96
C ARG A 67 13.76 19.10 -11.62
N SER A 68 12.48 18.84 -11.89
CA SER A 68 11.55 19.83 -12.43
C SER A 68 11.51 21.09 -11.56
N TYR A 69 11.34 20.95 -10.24
CA TYR A 69 11.35 22.08 -9.31
C TYR A 69 12.68 22.86 -9.33
N ALA A 70 13.82 22.16 -9.35
CA ALA A 70 15.13 22.80 -9.39
C ALA A 70 15.34 23.68 -10.64
N TYR A 71 14.76 23.30 -11.79
CA TYR A 71 14.78 24.15 -12.99
C TYR A 71 13.73 25.26 -12.93
N ALA A 72 12.53 24.98 -12.39
CA ALA A 72 11.49 26.00 -12.19
C ALA A 72 11.93 27.15 -11.27
N VAL A 73 12.83 26.90 -10.30
CA VAL A 73 13.40 27.95 -9.43
C VAL A 73 14.35 28.89 -10.21
N LYS A 74 14.98 28.39 -11.28
CA LYS A 74 15.93 29.17 -12.10
C LYS A 74 15.26 29.96 -13.22
N MET A 75 13.97 29.72 -13.46
CA MET A 75 13.19 30.44 -14.47
C MET A 75 12.85 31.84 -13.98
N ASN A 76 13.00 32.84 -14.84
CA ASN A 76 12.64 34.23 -14.54
C ASN A 76 11.16 34.52 -14.82
N TRP A 77 10.58 33.88 -15.84
CA TRP A 77 9.16 34.00 -16.17
C TRP A 77 8.61 32.67 -16.74
N PRO A 78 7.29 32.42 -16.70
CA PRO A 78 6.70 31.18 -17.24
C PRO A 78 6.83 30.99 -18.75
N LEU A 79 7.17 32.07 -19.49
CA LEU A 79 7.19 32.13 -20.95
C LEU A 79 8.62 32.15 -21.52
N GLU A 80 9.65 31.84 -20.72
CA GLU A 80 11.01 31.75 -21.28
C GLU A 80 11.16 30.51 -22.13
N GLU A 81 11.84 30.67 -23.27
CA GLU A 81 12.31 29.58 -24.10
C GLU A 81 13.82 29.38 -23.87
N THR A 82 14.18 29.05 -22.63
CA THR A 82 15.57 28.77 -22.21
C THR A 82 15.79 27.27 -22.00
N GLU A 83 17.04 26.83 -21.88
CA GLU A 83 17.34 25.46 -21.46
C GLU A 83 16.64 25.10 -20.13
N ASN A 84 16.49 26.06 -19.21
CA ASN A 84 15.79 25.83 -17.94
C ASN A 84 14.32 25.50 -18.16
N SER A 85 13.61 26.20 -19.07
CA SER A 85 12.21 25.91 -19.40
C SER A 85 12.04 24.52 -20.03
N GLN A 86 12.92 24.15 -20.96
CA GLN A 86 12.89 22.85 -21.63
C GLN A 86 13.14 21.73 -20.63
N MET A 87 14.13 21.88 -19.75
CA MET A 87 14.43 20.91 -18.71
C MET A 87 13.32 20.82 -17.67
N TYR A 88 12.73 21.96 -17.26
CA TYR A 88 11.53 21.97 -16.42
C TYR A 88 10.41 21.14 -17.04
N ALA A 89 10.07 21.40 -18.30
CA ALA A 89 8.99 20.73 -19.02
C ALA A 89 9.27 19.23 -19.17
N TYR A 90 10.49 18.85 -19.57
CA TYR A 90 10.91 17.44 -19.72
C TYR A 90 10.75 16.64 -18.41
N TYR A 91 11.30 17.14 -17.31
CA TYR A 91 11.19 16.45 -16.01
C TYR A 91 9.77 16.48 -15.46
N PHE A 92 9.02 17.55 -15.73
CA PHE A 92 7.64 17.66 -15.29
C PHE A 92 6.72 16.69 -16.06
N GLU A 93 6.92 16.52 -17.36
CA GLU A 93 6.23 15.53 -18.19
C GLU A 93 6.46 14.12 -17.65
N ASP A 94 7.72 13.74 -17.38
CA ASP A 94 8.02 12.42 -16.80
C ASP A 94 7.33 12.28 -15.43
N ALA A 95 7.34 13.31 -14.58
CA ALA A 95 6.62 13.27 -13.30
C ALA A 95 5.10 13.07 -13.46
N VAL A 96 4.47 13.76 -14.40
CA VAL A 96 3.04 13.59 -14.72
C VAL A 96 2.77 12.17 -15.23
N TYR A 97 3.61 11.65 -16.12
CA TYR A 97 3.48 10.29 -16.64
C TYR A 97 3.62 9.24 -15.54
N ARG A 98 4.64 9.35 -14.66
CA ARG A 98 4.81 8.44 -13.52
C ARG A 98 3.61 8.50 -12.58
N ASN A 99 3.08 9.68 -12.30
CA ASN A 99 1.89 9.83 -11.47
C ASN A 99 0.66 9.10 -12.06
N ILE A 100 0.44 9.19 -13.38
CA ILE A 100 -0.65 8.47 -14.05
C ILE A 100 -0.43 6.95 -13.98
N VAL A 101 0.78 6.48 -14.25
CA VAL A 101 1.15 5.06 -14.20
C VAL A 101 0.92 4.48 -12.81
N LEU A 102 1.18 5.24 -11.73
CA LEU A 102 0.93 4.79 -10.36
C LEU A 102 -0.54 4.38 -10.14
N TRP A 103 -1.50 5.13 -10.66
CA TRP A 103 -2.92 4.77 -10.57
C TRP A 103 -3.24 3.44 -11.27
N ASP A 104 -2.61 3.16 -12.41
CA ASP A 104 -2.79 1.89 -13.13
C ASP A 104 -2.06 0.73 -12.43
N LEU A 105 -0.92 0.98 -11.77
CA LEU A 105 -0.26 0.01 -10.91
C LEU A 105 -1.08 -0.31 -9.66
N LEU A 106 -1.70 0.69 -9.04
CA LEU A 106 -2.62 0.47 -7.92
C LEU A 106 -3.81 -0.39 -8.34
N ARG A 107 -4.33 -0.20 -9.56
CA ARG A 107 -5.35 -1.11 -10.13
C ARG A 107 -4.85 -2.55 -10.19
N GLN A 108 -3.62 -2.79 -10.68
CA GLN A 108 -3.07 -4.15 -10.75
C GLN A 108 -2.87 -4.76 -9.37
N PHE A 109 -2.35 -3.99 -8.42
CA PHE A 109 -2.25 -4.40 -7.03
C PHE A 109 -3.61 -4.81 -6.46
N ILE A 110 -4.65 -3.99 -6.65
CA ILE A 110 -6.02 -4.30 -6.20
C ILE A 110 -6.56 -5.55 -6.91
N ASN A 111 -6.29 -5.72 -8.20
CA ASN A 111 -6.74 -6.88 -8.96
C ASN A 111 -6.15 -8.19 -8.41
N GLU A 112 -4.84 -8.23 -8.17
CA GLU A 112 -4.18 -9.40 -7.57
C GLU A 112 -4.64 -9.61 -6.14
N PHE A 113 -4.58 -8.55 -5.32
CA PHE A 113 -4.91 -8.67 -3.91
C PHE A 113 -6.36 -9.06 -3.71
N PHE A 114 -7.35 -8.51 -4.42
CA PHE A 114 -8.75 -8.94 -4.24
C PHE A 114 -9.13 -10.10 -5.17
N LYS A 115 -8.19 -10.67 -5.94
CA LYS A 115 -8.43 -11.72 -6.95
C LYS A 115 -9.55 -11.33 -7.92
N CYS A 116 -9.59 -10.11 -8.42
CA CYS A 116 -10.71 -9.61 -9.24
C CYS A 116 -10.85 -10.31 -10.60
N GLY A 117 -9.87 -11.13 -10.99
CA GLY A 117 -9.96 -12.03 -12.15
C GLY A 117 -9.64 -11.37 -13.48
N TYR A 118 -9.06 -10.17 -13.47
CA TYR A 118 -8.55 -9.54 -14.67
C TYR A 118 -7.17 -10.07 -15.03
N ASP A 119 -6.96 -10.29 -16.32
CA ASP A 119 -5.63 -10.61 -16.85
C ASP A 119 -4.68 -9.41 -16.67
N LYS A 120 -3.43 -9.71 -16.35
CA LYS A 120 -2.35 -8.71 -16.17
C LYS A 120 -2.10 -7.95 -17.45
N ASP A 121 -2.22 -8.60 -18.60
CA ASP A 121 -1.91 -8.03 -19.92
C ASP A 121 -3.08 -7.26 -20.55
N ARG A 122 -4.26 -7.30 -19.91
CA ARG A 122 -5.44 -6.60 -20.44
C ARG A 122 -5.34 -5.10 -20.12
N GLU A 123 -5.28 -4.29 -21.17
CA GLU A 123 -5.30 -2.82 -21.06
C GLU A 123 -6.68 -2.33 -20.60
N ILE A 124 -6.81 -2.15 -19.29
CA ILE A 124 -8.02 -1.65 -18.64
C ILE A 124 -7.65 -0.48 -17.75
N SER A 125 -8.30 0.65 -17.97
CA SER A 125 -8.15 1.83 -17.13
C SER A 125 -8.73 1.58 -15.73
N ILE A 126 -8.15 2.22 -14.71
CA ILE A 126 -8.70 2.18 -13.36
C ILE A 126 -10.20 2.55 -13.30
N PHE A 127 -10.66 3.45 -14.18
CA PHE A 127 -12.08 3.86 -14.26
C PHE A 127 -13.00 2.72 -14.68
N SER A 128 -12.63 1.99 -15.74
CA SER A 128 -13.42 0.87 -16.24
C SER A 128 -13.39 -0.31 -15.26
N PHE A 129 -12.24 -0.58 -14.65
CA PHE A 129 -12.08 -1.57 -13.59
C PHE A 129 -13.02 -1.30 -12.39
N LEU A 130 -13.10 -0.06 -11.90
CA LEU A 130 -13.98 0.31 -10.78
C LEU A 130 -15.48 0.32 -11.15
N ASN A 131 -15.81 0.26 -12.44
CA ASN A 131 -17.19 0.16 -12.89
C ASN A 131 -17.73 -1.27 -12.86
N ASP A 132 -16.86 -2.27 -12.80
CA ASP A 132 -17.25 -3.68 -12.79
C ASP A 132 -18.00 -4.06 -11.48
N PRO A 133 -19.20 -4.68 -11.59
CA PRO A 133 -19.92 -5.26 -10.45
C PRO A 133 -19.13 -6.27 -9.60
N VAL A 134 -18.22 -7.05 -10.20
CA VAL A 134 -17.37 -8.01 -9.49
C VAL A 134 -16.39 -7.26 -8.58
N VAL A 135 -15.71 -6.24 -9.10
CA VAL A 135 -14.78 -5.40 -8.34
C VAL A 135 -15.50 -4.72 -7.18
N ARG A 136 -16.69 -4.16 -7.42
CA ARG A 136 -17.53 -3.54 -6.39
C ARG A 136 -17.93 -4.49 -5.26
N ARG A 137 -18.22 -5.76 -5.60
CA ARG A 137 -18.52 -6.80 -4.60
C ARG A 137 -17.31 -7.16 -3.75
N LYS A 138 -16.11 -7.24 -4.34
CA LYS A 138 -14.89 -7.64 -3.62
C LYS A 138 -14.26 -6.53 -2.77
N LEU A 139 -14.22 -5.30 -3.29
CA LEU A 139 -13.66 -4.16 -2.56
C LEU A 139 -14.66 -3.55 -1.58
N GLY A 140 -15.95 -3.64 -1.89
CA GLY A 140 -17.03 -2.95 -1.19
C GLY A 140 -17.44 -1.64 -1.87
N ASN A 141 -18.75 -1.44 -1.98
CA ASN A 141 -19.35 -0.29 -2.68
C ASN A 141 -18.90 1.08 -2.14
N SER A 142 -18.71 1.20 -0.83
CA SER A 142 -18.30 2.46 -0.19
C SER A 142 -16.90 2.90 -0.63
N GLU A 143 -15.95 1.96 -0.67
CA GLU A 143 -14.56 2.24 -1.06
C GLU A 143 -14.45 2.59 -2.53
N VAL A 144 -15.11 1.80 -3.38
CA VAL A 144 -15.17 2.08 -4.82
C VAL A 144 -15.79 3.46 -5.08
N LYS A 145 -16.84 3.84 -4.34
CA LYS A 145 -17.45 5.17 -4.45
C LYS A 145 -16.48 6.29 -4.06
N LYS A 146 -15.70 6.12 -2.98
CA LYS A 146 -14.69 7.10 -2.55
C LYS A 146 -13.59 7.27 -3.60
N LEU A 147 -13.05 6.16 -4.10
CA LEU A 147 -11.99 6.18 -5.11
C LEU A 147 -12.48 6.81 -6.43
N ARG A 148 -13.68 6.41 -6.91
CA ARG A 148 -14.30 7.01 -8.10
C ARG A 148 -14.60 8.49 -7.92
N LYS A 149 -15.05 8.92 -6.74
CA LYS A 149 -15.30 10.34 -6.46
C LYS A 149 -14.01 11.16 -6.61
N TYR A 150 -12.88 10.63 -6.12
CA TYR A 150 -11.59 11.29 -6.28
C TYR A 150 -11.11 11.28 -7.72
N LEU A 151 -11.13 10.13 -8.39
CA LEU A 151 -10.68 10.02 -9.78
C LEU A 151 -11.49 10.91 -10.74
N ASN A 152 -12.74 11.24 -10.42
CA ASN A 152 -13.56 12.17 -11.21
C ASN A 152 -13.51 13.63 -10.71
N CYS A 153 -12.67 13.96 -9.73
CA CYS A 153 -12.55 15.33 -9.24
C CYS A 153 -11.77 16.20 -10.23
N ALA A 154 -12.03 17.50 -10.21
CA ALA A 154 -11.38 18.45 -11.11
C ALA A 154 -9.86 18.45 -10.99
N ASP A 155 -9.33 18.36 -9.75
CA ASP A 155 -7.88 18.37 -9.50
C ASP A 155 -7.18 17.15 -10.14
N HIS A 156 -7.73 15.94 -10.00
CA HIS A 156 -7.17 14.74 -10.64
C HIS A 156 -7.30 14.80 -12.17
N GLN A 157 -8.43 15.30 -12.68
CA GLN A 157 -8.64 15.45 -14.12
C GLN A 157 -7.70 16.49 -14.74
N GLU A 158 -7.33 17.56 -14.00
CA GLU A 158 -6.32 18.52 -14.43
C GLU A 158 -4.98 17.81 -14.71
N VAL A 159 -4.51 16.95 -13.81
CA VAL A 159 -3.27 16.18 -14.00
C VAL A 159 -3.41 15.16 -15.13
N ARG A 160 -4.47 14.36 -15.11
CA ARG A 160 -4.62 13.22 -16.02
C ARG A 160 -4.92 13.63 -17.46
N THR A 161 -5.75 14.65 -17.65
CA THR A 161 -6.22 15.04 -18.99
C THR A 161 -5.51 16.27 -19.47
N LYS A 162 -5.44 17.35 -18.69
CA LYS A 162 -4.93 18.63 -19.20
C LYS A 162 -3.41 18.68 -19.22
N LEU A 163 -2.75 18.41 -18.08
CA LEU A 163 -1.28 18.42 -18.02
C LEU A 163 -0.70 17.35 -18.96
N ARG A 164 -1.25 16.13 -18.95
CA ARG A 164 -0.87 15.08 -19.92
C ARG A 164 -1.02 15.53 -21.39
N ASN A 165 -2.15 16.15 -21.74
CA ASN A 165 -2.43 16.55 -23.12
C ASN A 165 -1.61 17.76 -23.57
N GLN A 166 -1.20 18.62 -22.63
CA GLN A 166 -0.30 19.73 -22.92
C GLN A 166 1.02 19.22 -23.50
N PHE A 167 1.63 18.18 -22.93
CA PHE A 167 2.88 17.62 -23.47
C PHE A 167 2.72 16.84 -24.78
N THR A 168 1.54 16.27 -25.05
CA THR A 168 1.29 15.49 -26.28
C THR A 168 0.86 16.34 -27.48
N HIS A 169 0.33 17.56 -27.26
CA HIS A 169 -0.17 18.43 -28.32
C HIS A 169 0.63 19.71 -28.52
N SER A 170 1.62 19.98 -27.69
CA SER A 170 2.54 21.09 -27.89
C SER A 170 3.97 20.56 -27.82
N LEU A 171 4.80 21.00 -28.77
CA LEU A 171 6.24 20.83 -28.68
C LEU A 171 6.84 21.56 -27.46
N ASP A 172 6.02 22.36 -26.76
CA ASP A 172 6.33 23.04 -25.51
C ASP A 172 5.03 23.47 -24.78
N GLY A 173 4.63 22.78 -23.71
CA GLY A 173 3.37 23.01 -22.96
C GLY A 173 3.29 24.36 -22.24
N THR A 174 4.40 25.09 -22.25
CA THR A 174 4.60 26.41 -21.69
C THR A 174 4.70 27.51 -22.75
N SER A 175 4.67 27.17 -24.03
CA SER A 175 4.76 28.14 -25.13
C SER A 175 3.45 28.93 -25.33
N SER A 176 3.59 30.20 -25.69
CA SER A 176 2.51 31.18 -25.90
C SER A 176 1.79 31.02 -27.26
N TYR A 177 1.73 29.82 -27.84
CA TYR A 177 1.09 29.66 -29.15
C TYR A 177 -0.43 29.78 -29.05
N LEU A 178 -0.97 30.85 -29.65
CA LEU A 178 -2.39 31.03 -29.88
C LEU A 178 -2.84 30.11 -31.02
N PHE A 179 -3.33 28.94 -30.68
CA PHE A 179 -4.02 28.08 -31.63
C PHE A 179 -5.33 28.74 -32.07
N HIS A 180 -5.79 28.46 -33.28
CA HIS A 180 -7.12 28.88 -33.74
C HIS A 180 -8.04 27.67 -33.78
N ARG A 181 -9.25 27.80 -33.22
CA ARG A 181 -10.29 26.76 -33.27
C ARG A 181 -11.48 27.22 -34.09
N ASN A 182 -12.11 26.28 -34.78
CA ASN A 182 -13.38 26.50 -35.43
C ASN A 182 -14.51 26.33 -34.40
N ASN A 183 -15.07 27.44 -33.94
CA ASN A 183 -16.27 27.46 -33.10
C ASN A 183 -17.46 27.91 -33.94
N ASN A 184 -18.39 26.98 -34.21
CA ASN A 184 -19.62 27.24 -34.96
C ASN A 184 -19.39 27.93 -36.32
N GLY A 185 -18.37 27.51 -37.07
CA GLY A 185 -18.05 28.05 -38.41
C GLY A 185 -17.22 29.34 -38.39
N LYS A 186 -16.83 29.85 -37.21
CA LYS A 186 -15.92 30.98 -37.08
C LYS A 186 -14.58 30.51 -36.53
N ILE A 187 -13.50 30.86 -37.25
CA ILE A 187 -12.14 30.66 -36.78
C ILE A 187 -11.86 31.74 -35.72
N GLN A 188 -11.63 31.31 -34.48
CA GLN A 188 -11.32 32.19 -33.35
C GLN A 188 -10.04 31.72 -32.66
N ALA A 189 -9.27 32.66 -32.10
CA ALA A 189 -8.12 32.33 -31.26
C ALA A 189 -8.60 31.54 -30.02
N ASP A 190 -7.90 30.45 -29.72
CA ASP A 190 -8.12 29.62 -28.55
C ASP A 190 -7.60 30.34 -27.31
N MET A 191 -8.49 31.13 -26.71
CA MET A 191 -8.14 31.94 -25.55
C MET A 191 -7.86 31.10 -24.29
N GLY A 192 -8.13 29.79 -24.31
CA GLY A 192 -7.90 28.89 -23.17
C GLY A 192 -6.43 28.65 -22.84
N ASN A 193 -5.52 28.94 -23.78
CA ASN A 193 -4.08 28.72 -23.66
C ASN A 193 -3.26 30.03 -23.64
N VAL A 194 -3.89 31.21 -23.60
CA VAL A 194 -3.21 32.51 -23.77
C VAL A 194 -2.16 32.78 -22.70
N PHE A 195 -2.39 32.30 -21.47
CA PHE A 195 -1.44 32.46 -20.38
C PHE A 195 -1.15 31.09 -19.76
N PRO A 196 0.09 30.56 -19.88
CA PRO A 196 0.45 29.34 -19.18
C PRO A 196 0.37 29.57 -17.67
N LYS A 197 -0.04 28.54 -16.95
CA LYS A 197 0.01 28.55 -15.48
C LYS A 197 1.45 28.67 -15.03
N HIS A 198 1.65 29.30 -13.88
CA HIS A 198 2.98 29.39 -13.28
C HIS A 198 3.55 27.97 -13.03
N PRO A 199 4.84 27.69 -13.31
CA PRO A 199 5.44 26.36 -13.14
C PRO A 199 5.16 25.72 -11.77
N TYR A 200 5.14 26.54 -10.73
CA TYR A 200 4.82 26.10 -9.36
C TYR A 200 3.38 25.60 -9.20
N GLU A 201 2.40 26.19 -9.88
CA GLU A 201 1.02 25.71 -9.81
C GLU A 201 0.90 24.30 -10.40
N ASN A 202 1.54 24.07 -11.54
CA ASN A 202 1.57 22.76 -12.19
C ASN A 202 2.22 21.71 -11.28
N ILE A 203 3.35 22.04 -10.65
CA ILE A 203 4.02 21.18 -9.66
C ILE A 203 3.08 20.88 -8.46
N VAL A 204 2.36 21.89 -7.95
CA VAL A 204 1.41 21.71 -6.84
C VAL A 204 0.28 20.74 -7.20
N TYR A 205 -0.30 20.82 -8.40
CA TYR A 205 -1.35 19.87 -8.82
C TYR A 205 -0.85 18.41 -8.76
N VAL A 206 0.36 18.18 -9.27
CA VAL A 206 0.94 16.83 -9.31
C VAL A 206 1.32 16.35 -7.90
N LEU A 207 1.83 17.24 -7.05
CA LEU A 207 2.15 16.93 -5.65
C LEU A 207 0.90 16.66 -4.79
N ASP A 208 -0.19 17.38 -5.03
CA ASP A 208 -1.46 17.12 -4.35
C ASP A 208 -2.05 15.78 -4.78
N ASP A 209 -1.94 15.43 -6.07
CA ASP A 209 -2.43 14.15 -6.58
C ASP A 209 -1.63 12.95 -6.05
N ILE A 210 -0.29 13.02 -6.03
CA ILE A 210 0.53 11.93 -5.46
C ILE A 210 0.25 11.73 -3.96
N LYS A 211 0.02 12.81 -3.20
CA LYS A 211 -0.37 12.68 -1.78
C LYS A 211 -1.71 11.97 -1.62
N LYS A 212 -2.65 12.22 -2.53
CA LYS A 212 -3.95 11.54 -2.51
C LYS A 212 -3.81 10.08 -2.93
N TYR A 213 -3.00 9.80 -3.95
CA TYR A 213 -2.62 8.45 -4.34
C TYR A 213 -2.06 7.66 -3.15
N LEU A 214 -1.04 8.20 -2.46
CA LEU A 214 -0.40 7.53 -1.32
C LEU A 214 -1.40 7.19 -0.21
N LYS A 215 -2.32 8.10 0.13
CA LYS A 215 -3.38 7.81 1.12
C LYS A 215 -4.27 6.64 0.72
N PHE A 216 -4.59 6.51 -0.57
CA PHE A 216 -5.36 5.35 -1.05
C PHE A 216 -4.50 4.09 -1.06
N ALA A 217 -3.24 4.18 -1.50
CA ALA A 217 -2.34 3.03 -1.54
C ALA A 217 -2.07 2.48 -0.14
N GLU A 218 -1.75 3.34 0.83
CA GLU A 218 -1.55 2.99 2.25
C GLU A 218 -2.75 2.24 2.83
N LEU A 219 -3.98 2.68 2.52
CA LEU A 219 -5.19 2.00 2.98
C LEU A 219 -5.21 0.52 2.53
N TYR A 220 -4.84 0.24 1.29
CA TYR A 220 -4.86 -1.14 0.80
C TYR A 220 -3.60 -1.92 1.21
N VAL A 221 -2.46 -1.26 1.38
CA VAL A 221 -1.26 -1.88 1.98
C VAL A 221 -1.54 -2.35 3.40
N SER A 222 -2.23 -1.54 4.22
CA SER A 222 -2.64 -1.97 5.57
C SER A 222 -3.58 -3.17 5.55
N LYS A 223 -4.44 -3.29 4.53
CA LYS A 223 -5.28 -4.50 4.37
C LYS A 223 -4.47 -5.75 4.01
N LEU A 224 -3.46 -5.60 3.15
CA LEU A 224 -2.54 -6.68 2.83
C LEU A 224 -1.74 -7.10 4.07
N GLU A 225 -1.24 -6.13 4.84
CA GLU A 225 -0.51 -6.38 6.08
C GLU A 225 -1.36 -7.14 7.09
N ASN A 226 -2.60 -6.69 7.33
CA ASN A 226 -3.53 -7.40 8.22
C ASN A 226 -3.81 -8.82 7.72
N PHE A 227 -4.01 -9.00 6.41
CA PHE A 227 -4.21 -10.31 5.82
C PHE A 227 -3.01 -11.25 6.04
N LEU A 228 -1.78 -10.73 5.92
CA LEU A 228 -0.55 -11.47 6.21
C LEU A 228 -0.49 -11.88 7.69
N ILE A 229 -0.72 -10.95 8.60
CA ILE A 229 -0.72 -11.17 10.05
C ILE A 229 -1.75 -12.23 10.45
N GLU A 230 -2.93 -12.17 9.86
CA GLU A 230 -4.04 -13.04 10.25
C GLU A 230 -3.91 -14.47 9.73
N ASN A 231 -3.34 -14.66 8.53
CA ASN A 231 -3.48 -15.92 7.77
C ASN A 231 -2.15 -16.60 7.39
N ILE A 232 -1.04 -15.86 7.27
CA ILE A 232 0.21 -16.40 6.69
C ILE A 232 1.36 -16.40 7.69
N MET A 233 1.37 -15.43 8.60
CA MET A 233 2.44 -15.17 9.55
C MET A 233 2.96 -16.44 10.22
N MET A 234 4.27 -16.66 10.16
CA MET A 234 4.95 -17.67 10.98
C MET A 234 5.37 -17.05 12.30
N VAL A 235 5.17 -17.76 13.40
CA VAL A 235 5.38 -17.22 14.74
C VAL A 235 6.23 -18.13 15.62
N THR A 236 7.05 -17.53 16.46
CA THR A 236 7.60 -18.19 17.65
C THR A 236 6.58 -18.13 18.77
N VAL A 237 6.57 -19.17 19.62
CA VAL A 237 5.52 -19.39 20.61
C VAL A 237 6.13 -19.48 22.00
N GLU A 238 5.57 -18.72 22.94
CA GLU A 238 5.95 -18.72 24.36
C GLU A 238 4.74 -19.09 25.21
N CYS A 239 4.76 -20.29 25.78
CA CYS A 239 3.71 -20.83 26.64
C CYS A 239 3.95 -20.43 28.11
N ASN A 240 2.98 -19.76 28.71
CA ASN A 240 3.05 -19.32 30.10
C ASN A 240 2.15 -20.20 30.98
N MET A 241 2.76 -20.87 31.94
CA MET A 241 2.12 -21.93 32.74
C MET A 241 1.56 -21.39 34.06
N LYS A 242 0.58 -22.10 34.65
CA LYS A 242 0.04 -21.77 35.99
C LYS A 242 1.09 -21.81 37.10
N CYS A 243 2.10 -22.67 36.96
CA CYS A 243 3.21 -22.77 37.91
C CYS A 243 4.28 -21.67 37.74
N GLY A 244 4.09 -20.71 36.82
CA GLY A 244 5.06 -19.65 36.55
C GLY A 244 6.20 -20.04 35.62
N LYS A 245 6.27 -21.31 35.18
CA LYS A 245 7.22 -21.76 34.14
C LYS A 245 6.85 -21.12 32.81
N VAL A 246 7.86 -20.68 32.07
CA VAL A 246 7.76 -20.23 30.69
C VAL A 246 8.49 -21.25 29.83
N ALA A 247 7.82 -21.72 28.78
CA ALA A 247 8.41 -22.63 27.80
C ALA A 247 8.31 -21.99 26.42
N GLU A 248 9.43 -21.94 25.72
CA GLU A 248 9.51 -21.45 24.35
C GLU A 248 9.58 -22.66 23.42
N ASP A 249 8.76 -22.65 22.38
CA ASP A 249 8.89 -23.61 21.29
C ASP A 249 9.97 -23.11 20.31
N ILE A 250 10.86 -24.02 19.92
CA ILE A 250 11.98 -23.74 19.02
C ILE A 250 11.49 -23.75 17.56
N GLU A 251 10.46 -24.55 17.25
CA GLU A 251 9.94 -24.66 15.89
C GLU A 251 8.91 -23.55 15.60
N PRO A 252 8.99 -22.86 14.44
CA PRO A 252 7.99 -21.86 14.07
C PRO A 252 6.62 -22.49 13.75
N TRP A 253 5.55 -21.87 14.26
CA TRP A 253 4.17 -22.26 13.97
C TRP A 253 3.55 -21.35 12.91
N SER A 254 2.69 -21.90 12.06
CA SER A 254 1.75 -21.06 11.29
C SER A 254 0.72 -20.46 12.24
N ILE A 255 0.38 -19.17 12.07
CA ILE A 255 -0.62 -18.48 12.88
C ILE A 255 -1.99 -19.18 12.87
N ASN A 256 -2.37 -19.81 11.76
CA ASN A 256 -3.62 -20.58 11.66
C ASN A 256 -3.55 -21.84 12.52
N ASN A 257 -2.47 -22.61 12.40
CA ASN A 257 -2.25 -23.80 13.23
C ASN A 257 -2.22 -23.44 14.71
N LEU A 258 -1.60 -22.31 15.08
CA LEU A 258 -1.57 -21.84 16.45
C LEU A 258 -3.00 -21.51 16.93
N LYS A 259 -3.79 -20.76 16.17
CA LYS A 259 -5.18 -20.43 16.54
C LYS A 259 -6.05 -21.67 16.72
N ASP A 260 -5.89 -22.67 15.85
CA ASP A 260 -6.70 -23.89 15.88
C ASP A 260 -6.30 -24.84 17.01
N LYS A 261 -5.00 -24.93 17.31
CA LYS A 261 -4.45 -25.90 18.27
C LYS A 261 -4.05 -25.31 19.61
N ALA A 262 -4.10 -23.99 19.81
CA ALA A 262 -3.66 -23.33 21.04
C ALA A 262 -4.25 -23.98 22.32
N GLU A 263 -5.51 -24.36 22.26
CA GLU A 263 -6.22 -24.99 23.36
C GLU A 263 -5.80 -26.45 23.68
N GLN A 264 -5.14 -27.10 22.73
CA GLN A 264 -4.66 -28.48 22.81
C GLN A 264 -3.19 -28.56 23.26
N ILE A 265 -2.51 -27.41 23.42
CA ILE A 265 -1.11 -27.35 23.83
C ILE A 265 -0.95 -27.86 25.26
N LEU A 266 -0.11 -28.87 25.43
CA LEU A 266 0.33 -29.39 26.71
C LEU A 266 1.85 -29.31 26.79
N VAL A 267 2.38 -28.73 27.86
CA VAL A 267 3.83 -28.58 28.05
C VAL A 267 4.30 -29.55 29.13
N PRO A 268 5.35 -30.36 28.89
CA PRO A 268 5.97 -31.20 29.91
C PRO A 268 6.37 -30.40 31.15
N CYS A 269 5.95 -30.88 32.33
CA CYS A 269 6.23 -30.23 33.61
C CYS A 269 7.00 -31.19 34.52
N GLU A 270 7.94 -30.64 35.29
CA GLU A 270 8.75 -31.43 36.22
C GLU A 270 7.90 -31.98 37.37
N ASN A 271 8.40 -33.06 38.00
CA ASN A 271 7.60 -33.93 38.87
C ASN A 271 6.98 -33.27 40.13
N SER A 272 7.40 -32.05 40.49
CA SER A 272 6.98 -31.31 41.70
C SER A 272 5.96 -30.18 41.44
N CYS A 273 5.33 -30.11 40.27
CA CYS A 273 4.31 -29.10 39.98
C CYS A 273 2.92 -29.51 40.53
N GLU A 274 2.32 -28.66 41.37
CA GLU A 274 0.96 -28.85 41.92
C GLU A 274 -0.15 -28.81 40.85
N TYR A 275 0.14 -28.19 39.70
CA TYR A 275 -0.79 -28.05 38.57
C TYR A 275 -0.48 -29.02 37.41
N ALA A 276 0.42 -29.99 37.63
CA ALA A 276 0.73 -31.00 36.64
C ALA A 276 -0.32 -32.12 36.63
N ILE A 277 -0.55 -32.66 35.46
CA ILE A 277 -1.55 -33.66 35.17
C ILE A 277 -0.87 -34.82 34.43
N ASP A 278 -1.23 -36.04 34.78
CA ASP A 278 -0.69 -37.22 34.10
C ASP A 278 -1.38 -37.40 32.73
N TYR A 279 -0.58 -37.37 31.66
CA TYR A 279 -1.00 -37.57 30.28
C TYR A 279 0.00 -38.45 29.53
N LYS A 280 -0.46 -39.57 28.95
CA LYS A 280 0.36 -40.53 28.18
C LYS A 280 1.72 -40.87 28.83
N ALA A 281 1.71 -41.19 30.13
CA ALA A 281 2.88 -41.53 30.95
C ALA A 281 3.88 -40.38 31.24
N CYS A 282 3.53 -39.13 30.94
CA CYS A 282 4.29 -37.94 31.31
C CYS A 282 3.45 -36.96 32.13
N LYS A 283 4.10 -36.20 33.02
CA LYS A 283 3.46 -35.06 33.70
C LYS A 283 3.49 -33.84 32.79
N VAL A 284 2.32 -33.31 32.49
CA VAL A 284 2.15 -32.12 31.65
C VAL A 284 1.34 -31.07 32.38
N CYS A 285 1.50 -29.82 31.99
CA CYS A 285 0.67 -28.74 32.50
C CYS A 285 0.02 -28.01 31.31
N LYS A 286 -1.16 -27.43 31.54
CA LYS A 286 -1.85 -26.62 30.53
C LYS A 286 -1.46 -25.14 30.71
N PRO A 287 -1.05 -24.44 29.63
CA PRO A 287 -0.77 -23.01 29.70
C PRO A 287 -2.00 -22.21 30.14
N ILE A 288 -1.80 -21.03 30.75
CA ILE A 288 -2.88 -20.05 30.95
C ILE A 288 -3.10 -19.27 29.65
N PHE A 289 -2.00 -18.90 29.01
CA PHE A 289 -2.00 -18.16 27.77
C PHE A 289 -0.74 -18.45 26.98
N VAL A 290 -0.83 -18.17 25.70
CA VAL A 290 0.24 -18.36 24.73
C VAL A 290 0.56 -17.00 24.13
N LYS A 291 1.80 -16.54 24.29
CA LYS A 291 2.29 -15.39 23.55
C LYS A 291 2.88 -15.87 22.23
N TYR A 292 2.74 -15.05 21.20
CA TYR A 292 3.37 -15.30 19.92
C TYR A 292 3.96 -14.04 19.33
N CYS A 293 5.01 -14.18 18.53
CA CYS A 293 5.65 -13.11 17.79
C CYS A 293 6.00 -13.61 16.39
N ARG A 294 5.83 -12.77 15.37
CA ARG A 294 6.34 -13.10 14.02
C ARG A 294 7.83 -13.42 14.10
N ILE A 295 8.26 -14.43 13.35
CA ILE A 295 9.67 -14.79 13.22
C ILE A 295 10.51 -13.59 12.74
N ASN A 296 11.77 -13.53 13.19
CA ASN A 296 12.75 -12.51 12.78
C ASN A 296 12.30 -11.05 13.01
N GLU A 297 11.38 -10.82 13.95
CA GLU A 297 10.74 -9.53 14.13
C GLU A 297 10.60 -9.18 15.61
N GLU A 298 10.86 -7.91 15.94
CA GLU A 298 10.80 -7.42 17.32
C GLU A 298 9.67 -6.42 17.54
N ASN A 299 9.09 -5.91 16.45
CA ASN A 299 8.06 -4.88 16.49
C ASN A 299 6.79 -5.38 17.19
N LYS A 300 6.29 -4.56 18.13
CA LYS A 300 5.09 -4.85 18.92
C LYS A 300 3.85 -5.12 18.06
N LYS A 301 3.77 -4.59 16.83
CA LYS A 301 2.62 -4.82 15.94
C LYS A 301 2.43 -6.28 15.53
N TYR A 302 3.49 -7.09 15.59
CA TYR A 302 3.45 -8.52 15.23
C TYR A 302 3.46 -9.45 16.44
N LYS A 303 3.20 -8.92 17.63
CA LYS A 303 3.10 -9.67 18.88
C LYS A 303 1.63 -9.84 19.26
N GLY A 304 1.29 -11.01 19.76
CA GLY A 304 -0.06 -11.31 20.22
C GLY A 304 -0.08 -12.26 21.41
N LYS A 305 -1.28 -12.41 21.97
CA LYS A 305 -1.57 -13.29 23.11
C LYS A 305 -2.88 -14.01 22.84
N ILE A 306 -2.89 -15.32 23.04
CA ILE A 306 -4.10 -16.16 23.06
C ILE A 306 -4.33 -16.57 24.50
N GLU A 307 -5.47 -16.20 25.07
CA GLU A 307 -5.89 -16.68 26.39
C GLU A 307 -6.60 -18.02 26.21
N LEU A 308 -6.16 -19.03 26.97
CA LEU A 308 -6.77 -20.36 26.92
C LEU A 308 -7.92 -20.40 27.91
N GLN A 309 -9.11 -20.73 27.42
CA GLN A 309 -10.34 -20.69 28.21
C GLN A 309 -10.74 -22.06 28.73
N MET A 310 -10.44 -23.14 28.00
CA MET A 310 -10.93 -24.46 28.39
C MET A 310 -10.10 -25.06 29.53
N SER A 311 -10.78 -25.75 30.44
CA SER A 311 -10.12 -26.57 31.44
C SER A 311 -9.42 -27.78 30.80
N TYR A 312 -8.62 -28.51 31.59
CA TYR A 312 -8.02 -29.76 31.09
C TYR A 312 -9.07 -30.84 30.85
N GLU A 313 -10.04 -30.95 31.75
CA GLU A 313 -11.14 -31.92 31.67
C GLU A 313 -11.97 -31.69 30.40
N GLU A 314 -12.32 -30.44 30.11
CA GLU A 314 -13.05 -30.04 28.91
C GLU A 314 -12.25 -30.29 27.63
N MET A 315 -10.93 -30.07 27.67
CA MET A 315 -10.05 -30.38 26.55
C MET A 315 -9.99 -31.88 26.31
N LYS A 316 -9.82 -32.69 27.37
CA LYS A 316 -9.77 -34.15 27.28
C LYS A 316 -11.09 -34.74 26.76
N GLU A 317 -12.24 -34.18 27.15
CA GLU A 317 -13.56 -34.61 26.68
C GLU A 317 -13.79 -34.27 25.20
N LYS A 318 -13.33 -33.10 24.74
CA LYS A 318 -13.52 -32.65 23.35
C LYS A 318 -12.50 -33.21 22.36
N PHE A 319 -11.25 -33.40 22.78
CA PHE A 319 -10.13 -33.73 21.88
C PHE A 319 -9.51 -35.11 22.18
N GLY A 320 -9.94 -35.81 23.23
CA GLY A 320 -9.50 -37.18 23.52
C GLY A 320 -7.99 -37.34 23.64
N GLU A 321 -7.42 -38.26 22.84
CA GLU A 321 -5.98 -38.54 22.79
C GLU A 321 -5.21 -37.70 21.76
N ASP A 322 -5.85 -36.77 21.04
CA ASP A 322 -5.22 -35.98 19.98
C ASP A 322 -4.49 -34.72 20.50
N ALA A 323 -4.33 -34.56 21.81
CA ALA A 323 -3.62 -33.43 22.38
C ALA A 323 -2.13 -33.46 22.00
N THR A 324 -1.62 -32.31 21.55
CA THR A 324 -0.23 -32.18 21.08
C THR A 324 0.65 -31.81 22.26
N ILE A 325 1.66 -32.64 22.54
CA ILE A 325 2.72 -32.30 23.50
C ILE A 325 3.68 -31.38 22.75
N SER A 326 3.79 -30.14 23.22
CA SER A 326 4.67 -29.11 22.65
C SER A 326 6.03 -29.14 23.30
#